data_AF-A0A316WY31-F1
#
_entry.id   AF-A0A316WY31-F1
#
_cell.length_a   1.000
_cell.length_b   1.000
_cell.length_c   1.000
_cell.angle_alpha   90.00
_cell.angle_beta   90.00
_cell.angle_gamma   90.00
#
_symmetry.space_group_name_H-M   'P 1'
#
loop_
_entity.id
_entity.type
_entity.pdbx_description
1 polymer ?
#
loop_
_entity_poly.entity_id
_entity_poly.type
_entity_poly.pdbx_seq_one_letter_code
_entity_poly.pdbx_strand_id
1 'polypeptide(L)'
;MVKEGIKSKLPVIVLLSGEFMLELSDLAGRLMKLNTFNIYNYTLSQFFGLMILTVIYSNYYIQLSREVRWMIYCYAILTLITNVLYVQNDMQVTFYSNIITSVIICSYAASYFMKIIREGRTDRDMFVVNIIVFLFFSIECLISTTFNFLISNHLNWVAPIWLFRGILLLSFYISFINLGCGVGKIRIR
;
A
#
# COMPACT_ATOMS: atom_id res chain seq x y z
N MET A 1 -24.89 -8.09 -15.08
CA MET A 1 -23.76 -8.96 -14.70
C MET A 1 -22.39 -8.44 -15.19
N VAL A 2 -22.17 -8.12 -16.47
CA VAL A 2 -20.84 -7.61 -16.95
C VAL A 2 -20.46 -6.23 -16.36
N LYS A 3 -21.44 -5.32 -16.18
CA LYS A 3 -21.19 -3.97 -15.63
C LYS A 3 -20.70 -3.96 -14.17
N GLU A 4 -21.07 -4.95 -13.36
CA GLU A 4 -20.64 -5.04 -11.96
C GLU A 4 -19.22 -5.59 -11.85
N GLY A 5 -18.86 -6.58 -12.68
CA GLY A 5 -17.50 -7.12 -12.73
C GLY A 5 -16.44 -6.13 -13.21
N ILE A 6 -16.80 -5.14 -14.03
CA ILE A 6 -15.88 -4.05 -14.45
C ILE A 6 -15.72 -3.03 -13.32
N LYS A 7 -16.82 -2.63 -12.66
CA LYS A 7 -16.78 -1.72 -11.50
C LYS A 7 -15.96 -2.30 -10.34
N SER A 8 -16.02 -3.60 -10.15
CA SER A 8 -15.31 -4.29 -9.08
C SER A 8 -13.79 -4.42 -9.40
N LYS A 9 -13.41 -4.64 -10.66
CA LYS A 9 -12.01 -4.69 -11.11
C LYS A 9 -11.32 -3.33 -11.22
N LEU A 10 -12.09 -2.25 -11.38
CA LEU A 10 -11.57 -0.90 -11.61
C LEU A 10 -10.58 -0.41 -10.53
N PRO A 11 -10.83 -0.57 -9.22
CA PRO A 11 -9.85 -0.20 -8.19
C PRO A 11 -8.53 -0.96 -8.30
N VAL A 12 -8.57 -2.25 -8.63
CA VAL A 12 -7.36 -3.08 -8.79
C VAL A 12 -6.57 -2.64 -10.02
N ILE A 13 -7.26 -2.38 -11.13
CA ILE A 13 -6.63 -1.86 -12.35
C ILE A 13 -5.98 -0.50 -12.08
N VAL A 14 -6.68 0.40 -11.40
CA VAL A 14 -6.17 1.74 -11.05
C VAL A 14 -4.95 1.63 -10.13
N LEU A 15 -4.96 0.73 -9.14
CA LEU A 15 -3.80 0.45 -8.27
C LEU A 15 -2.60 0.03 -9.11
N LEU A 16 -2.77 -1.03 -9.90
CA LEU A 16 -1.67 -1.60 -10.68
C LEU A 16 -1.14 -0.62 -11.71
N SER A 17 -2.01 0.10 -12.41
CA SER A 17 -1.58 1.10 -13.39
C SER A 17 -0.89 2.29 -12.74
N GLY A 18 -1.43 2.78 -11.61
CA GLY A 18 -0.86 3.94 -10.90
C GLY A 18 0.51 3.64 -10.34
N GLU A 19 0.64 2.52 -9.63
CA GLU A 19 1.92 2.06 -9.08
C GLU A 19 2.94 1.76 -10.19
N PHE A 20 2.52 1.12 -11.28
CA PHE A 20 3.40 0.88 -12.43
C PHE A 20 3.92 2.18 -13.05
N MET A 21 3.08 3.20 -13.22
CA MET A 21 3.53 4.50 -13.76
C MET A 21 4.50 5.20 -12.81
N LEU A 22 4.31 5.09 -11.49
CA LEU A 22 5.18 5.69 -10.49
C LEU A 22 6.55 5.01 -10.44
N GLU A 23 6.58 3.68 -10.46
CA GLU A 23 7.82 2.89 -10.52
C GLU A 23 8.59 3.14 -11.83
N LEU A 24 7.88 3.24 -12.96
CA LEU A 24 8.50 3.55 -14.25
C LEU A 24 9.05 4.99 -14.29
N SER A 25 8.39 5.92 -13.62
CA SER A 25 8.86 7.30 -13.45
C SER A 25 10.09 7.38 -12.55
N ASP A 26 10.16 6.58 -11.47
CA ASP A 26 11.35 6.49 -10.62
C ASP A 26 12.53 5.88 -11.38
N LEU A 27 12.31 4.80 -12.12
CA LEU A 27 13.34 4.18 -12.96
C LEU A 27 13.89 5.15 -14.01
N ALA A 28 13.00 5.87 -14.70
CA ALA A 28 13.39 6.91 -15.67
C ALA A 28 14.19 8.04 -14.99
N GLY A 29 13.75 8.51 -13.82
CA GLY A 29 14.45 9.53 -13.04
C GLY A 29 15.86 9.09 -12.62
N ARG A 30 16.03 7.85 -12.16
CA ARG A 30 17.33 7.27 -11.80
C ARG A 30 18.25 7.13 -13.00
N LEU A 31 17.74 6.68 -14.15
CA LEU A 31 18.50 6.62 -15.40
C LEU A 31 18.97 8.01 -15.83
N MET A 32 18.17 9.05 -15.57
CA MET A 32 18.50 10.45 -15.83
C MET A 32 19.32 11.12 -14.69
N LYS A 33 19.69 10.40 -13.63
CA LYS A 33 20.38 10.91 -12.42
C LYS A 33 19.62 12.04 -11.68
N LEU A 34 18.30 12.11 -11.83
CA LEU A 34 17.45 13.10 -11.18
C LEU A 34 16.92 12.54 -9.85
N ASN A 35 17.72 12.61 -8.78
CA ASN A 35 17.39 12.03 -7.47
C ASN A 35 16.20 12.71 -6.75
N THR A 36 15.80 13.93 -7.14
CA THR A 36 14.70 14.69 -6.51
C THR A 36 13.31 14.15 -6.84
N PHE A 37 13.13 13.40 -7.94
CA PHE A 37 11.83 12.83 -8.30
C PHE A 37 11.38 11.69 -7.40
N ASN A 38 12.33 11.00 -6.75
CA ASN A 38 12.05 9.85 -5.90
C ASN A 38 11.19 10.23 -4.68
N ILE A 39 11.42 11.40 -4.08
CA ILE A 39 10.68 11.86 -2.88
C ILE A 39 9.19 12.08 -3.21
N TYR A 40 8.90 12.71 -4.35
CA TYR A 40 7.53 12.97 -4.79
C TYR A 40 6.82 11.70 -5.28
N ASN A 41 7.49 10.86 -6.06
CA ASN A 41 6.93 9.59 -6.54
C ASN A 41 6.58 8.66 -5.38
N TYR A 42 7.43 8.60 -4.37
CA TYR A 42 7.20 7.79 -3.18
C TYR A 42 6.00 8.30 -2.36
N THR A 43 5.90 9.61 -2.14
CA THR A 43 4.75 10.23 -1.46
C THR A 43 3.44 9.98 -2.22
N LEU A 44 3.47 10.09 -3.55
CA LEU A 44 2.32 9.81 -4.41
C LEU A 44 1.91 8.35 -4.36
N SER A 45 2.87 7.41 -4.44
CA SER A 45 2.61 5.97 -4.32
C SER A 45 1.91 5.65 -3.01
N GLN A 46 2.36 6.22 -1.89
CA GLN A 46 1.70 6.01 -0.60
C GLN A 46 0.30 6.58 -0.53
N PHE A 47 0.10 7.79 -1.06
CA PHE A 47 -1.22 8.39 -1.15
C PHE A 47 -2.18 7.50 -1.96
N PHE A 48 -1.78 7.08 -3.15
CA PHE A 48 -2.59 6.23 -4.01
C PHE A 48 -2.81 4.84 -3.39
N GLY A 49 -1.77 4.24 -2.82
CA GLY A 49 -1.82 2.98 -2.10
C GLY A 49 -2.84 3.01 -0.97
N LEU A 50 -2.79 4.01 -0.09
CA LEU A 50 -3.74 4.16 1.01
C LEU A 50 -5.17 4.37 0.52
N MET A 51 -5.38 5.26 -0.45
CA MET A 51 -6.70 5.56 -1.00
C MET A 51 -7.33 4.31 -1.64
N ILE A 52 -6.58 3.61 -2.48
CA ILE A 52 -7.08 2.49 -3.26
C ILE A 52 -7.25 1.25 -2.38
N LEU A 53 -6.33 0.97 -1.46
CA LEU A 53 -6.51 -0.10 -0.48
C LEU A 53 -7.72 0.16 0.41
N THR A 54 -7.95 1.41 0.84
CA THR A 54 -9.16 1.76 1.59
C THR A 54 -10.44 1.46 0.78
N VAL A 55 -10.44 1.75 -0.52
CA VAL A 55 -11.57 1.40 -1.41
C VAL A 55 -11.73 -0.11 -1.57
N ILE A 56 -10.64 -0.85 -1.77
CA ILE A 56 -10.67 -2.30 -1.93
C ILE A 56 -11.18 -2.95 -0.64
N TYR A 57 -10.61 -2.60 0.51
CA TYR A 57 -11.05 -3.12 1.81
C TYR A 57 -12.49 -2.73 2.14
N SER A 58 -12.89 -1.50 1.86
CA SER A 58 -14.27 -1.04 2.08
C SER A 58 -15.31 -1.78 1.23
N ASN A 59 -14.94 -2.20 0.01
CA ASN A 59 -15.88 -2.83 -0.93
C ASN A 59 -15.89 -4.36 -0.81
N TYR A 60 -14.74 -4.98 -0.53
CA TYR A 60 -14.59 -6.43 -0.60
C TYR A 60 -14.46 -7.12 0.76
N TYR A 61 -13.97 -6.42 1.79
CA TYR A 61 -13.49 -7.06 3.00
C TYR A 61 -14.30 -6.64 4.24
N ILE A 62 -14.46 -5.33 4.45
CA ILE A 62 -15.05 -4.71 5.65
C ILE A 62 -15.98 -3.59 5.21
N GLN A 63 -17.24 -3.58 5.68
CA GLN A 63 -18.08 -2.39 5.55
C GLN A 63 -17.57 -1.31 6.53
N LEU A 64 -16.61 -0.50 6.09
CA LEU A 64 -16.17 0.66 6.85
C LEU A 64 -17.29 1.69 6.93
N SER A 65 -17.47 2.29 8.11
CA SER A 65 -18.38 3.41 8.27
C SER A 65 -17.91 4.60 7.42
N ARG A 66 -18.87 5.37 6.91
CA ARG A 66 -18.60 6.51 6.04
C ARG A 66 -17.70 7.55 6.71
N GLU A 67 -17.83 7.70 8.03
CA GLU A 67 -17.04 8.64 8.84
C GLU A 67 -15.57 8.25 8.89
N VAL A 68 -15.25 6.99 9.19
CA VAL A 68 -13.86 6.52 9.25
C VAL A 68 -13.20 6.65 7.88
N ARG A 69 -13.92 6.31 6.81
CA ARG A 69 -13.42 6.48 5.42
C ARG A 69 -13.05 7.94 5.12
N TRP A 70 -13.88 8.89 5.55
CA TRP A 70 -13.59 10.31 5.40
C TRP A 70 -12.37 10.74 6.22
N MET A 71 -12.21 10.25 7.45
CA MET A 71 -11.02 10.54 8.27
C MET A 71 -9.74 10.09 7.58
N ILE A 72 -9.74 8.88 7.00
CA ILE A 72 -8.58 8.33 6.27
C ILE A 72 -8.28 9.17 5.02
N TYR A 73 -9.31 9.59 4.28
CA TYR A 73 -9.12 10.43 3.09
C TYR A 73 -8.61 11.83 3.45
N CYS A 74 -9.14 12.44 4.51
CA CYS A 74 -8.62 13.70 5.04
C CYS A 74 -7.16 13.56 5.48
N TYR A 75 -6.79 12.47 6.16
CA TYR A 75 -5.42 12.18 6.54
C TYR A 75 -4.50 12.03 5.31
N ALA A 76 -4.93 11.29 4.30
CA ALA A 76 -4.16 11.09 3.07
C ALA A 76 -3.90 12.43 2.33
N ILE A 77 -4.94 13.26 2.19
CA ILE A 77 -4.85 14.57 1.54
C ILE A 77 -3.94 15.51 2.35
N LEU A 78 -4.12 15.55 3.67
CA LEU A 78 -3.30 16.39 4.54
C LEU A 78 -1.82 16.00 4.44
N THR A 79 -1.53 14.69 4.48
CA THR A 79 -0.17 14.15 4.34
C THR A 79 0.46 14.49 2.99
N LEU A 80 -0.32 14.41 1.90
CA LEU A 80 0.14 14.79 0.56
C LEU A 80 0.46 16.30 0.49
N ILE A 81 -0.44 17.14 0.99
CA ILE A 81 -0.26 18.60 1.00
C ILE A 81 0.96 18.99 1.83
N THR A 82 1.15 18.38 3.01
CA THR A 82 2.33 18.64 3.83
C THR A 82 3.60 18.21 3.11
N ASN A 83 3.66 17.02 2.52
CA ASN A 83 4.88 16.58 1.83
C ASN A 83 5.19 17.38 0.55
N VAL A 84 4.19 17.97 -0.11
CA VAL A 84 4.39 18.80 -1.30
C VAL A 84 4.74 20.26 -0.95
N LEU A 85 4.10 20.84 0.07
CA LEU A 85 4.29 22.25 0.44
C LEU A 85 5.46 22.47 1.40
N TYR A 86 5.67 21.54 2.34
CA TYR A 86 6.86 21.54 3.18
C TYR A 86 7.96 20.80 2.41
N VAL A 87 8.69 21.53 1.57
CA VAL A 87 10.03 21.12 1.11
C VAL A 87 10.91 21.07 2.36
N GLN A 88 10.90 19.94 3.06
CA GLN A 88 11.50 19.79 4.38
C GLN A 88 12.78 18.96 4.26
N ASN A 89 13.85 19.48 4.88
CA ASN A 89 15.15 18.83 5.10
C ASN A 89 15.06 17.30 5.10
N ASP A 90 15.74 16.69 4.13
CA ASP A 90 15.47 15.42 3.43
C ASP A 90 15.24 14.11 4.24
N MET A 91 15.17 14.11 5.57
CA MET A 91 15.25 12.84 6.33
C MET A 91 14.21 12.59 7.41
N GLN A 92 13.47 13.59 7.91
CA GLN A 92 12.69 13.36 9.13
C GLN A 92 11.20 13.16 8.91
N VAL A 93 10.52 14.00 8.12
CA VAL A 93 9.05 14.04 8.18
C VAL A 93 8.36 13.01 7.28
N THR A 94 8.95 12.69 6.12
CA THR A 94 8.45 11.66 5.20
C THR A 94 8.35 10.28 5.86
N PHE A 95 9.37 9.85 6.60
CA PHE A 95 9.39 8.51 7.19
C PHE A 95 8.33 8.29 8.28
N TYR A 96 7.98 9.30 9.08
CA TYR A 96 6.99 9.13 10.13
C TYR A 96 5.54 9.04 9.61
N SER A 97 5.20 9.75 8.52
CA SER A 97 3.89 9.59 7.90
C SER A 97 3.66 8.18 7.33
N ASN A 98 4.73 7.52 6.89
CA ASN A 98 4.68 6.15 6.37
C ASN A 98 4.26 5.14 7.42
N ILE A 99 4.70 5.35 8.66
CA ILE A 99 4.37 4.49 9.80
C ILE A 99 2.87 4.51 10.02
N ILE A 100 2.25 5.70 10.06
CA ILE A 100 0.82 5.85 10.27
C ILE A 100 0.04 5.20 9.12
N THR A 101 0.44 5.46 7.88
CA THR A 101 -0.17 4.85 6.68
C THR A 101 -0.11 3.32 6.73
N SER A 102 1.06 2.77 7.07
CA SER A 102 1.27 1.32 7.19
C SER A 102 0.44 0.72 8.33
N VAL A 103 0.34 1.40 9.48
CA VAL A 103 -0.49 0.97 10.61
C VAL A 103 -1.97 0.94 10.25
N ILE A 104 -2.47 1.93 9.51
CA ILE A 104 -3.86 1.95 9.03
C ILE A 104 -4.13 0.73 8.14
N ILE A 105 -3.25 0.45 7.18
CA ILE A 105 -3.42 -0.66 6.25
C ILE A 105 -3.29 -2.02 6.96
N CYS A 106 -2.33 -2.17 7.87
CA CYS A 106 -2.22 -3.37 8.71
C CYS A 106 -3.46 -3.57 9.58
N SER A 107 -4.09 -2.50 10.06
CA SER A 107 -5.34 -2.56 10.83
C SER A 107 -6.51 -3.09 9.99
N TYR A 108 -6.58 -2.74 8.69
CA TYR A 108 -7.56 -3.34 7.79
C TYR A 108 -7.34 -4.85 7.64
N ALA A 109 -6.10 -5.25 7.41
CA ALA A 109 -5.76 -6.67 7.25
C ALA A 109 -6.01 -7.47 8.53
N ALA A 110 -5.70 -6.90 9.69
CA ALA A 110 -5.99 -7.49 11.01
C ALA A 110 -7.50 -7.65 11.24
N SER A 111 -8.30 -6.63 10.89
CA SER A 111 -9.76 -6.70 10.98
C SER A 111 -10.35 -7.77 10.07
N TYR A 112 -9.79 -7.98 8.87
CA TYR A 112 -10.18 -9.10 8.03
C TYR A 112 -9.84 -10.47 8.64
N PHE A 113 -8.66 -10.64 9.25
CA PHE A 113 -8.34 -11.87 9.97
C PHE A 113 -9.32 -12.14 11.11
N MET A 114 -9.70 -11.12 11.88
CA MET A 114 -10.72 -11.26 12.92
C MET A 114 -12.07 -11.69 12.37
N LYS A 115 -12.48 -11.15 11.21
CA LYS A 115 -13.70 -11.56 10.52
C LYS A 115 -13.65 -13.04 10.09
N ILE A 116 -12.52 -13.48 9.52
CA ILE A 116 -12.31 -14.88 9.16
C ILE A 116 -12.41 -15.80 10.37
N ILE A 117 -11.72 -15.47 11.46
CA ILE A 117 -11.74 -16.26 12.70
C ILE A 117 -13.17 -16.40 13.22
N ARG A 118 -13.99 -15.35 13.09
CA ARG A 118 -15.38 -15.33 13.54
C ARG A 118 -16.34 -16.10 12.62
N GLU A 119 -16.16 -16.03 11.31
CA GLU A 119 -17.10 -16.60 10.32
C GLU A 119 -16.68 -17.98 9.79
N GLY A 120 -15.41 -18.37 9.97
CA GLY A 120 -14.86 -19.69 9.60
C GLY A 120 -14.86 -20.00 8.11
N ARG A 121 -15.18 -19.02 7.25
CA ARG A 121 -15.21 -19.16 5.79
C ARG A 121 -14.20 -18.24 5.15
N THR A 122 -13.39 -18.80 4.25
CA THR A 122 -12.33 -18.08 3.54
C THR A 122 -12.33 -18.42 2.07
N ASP A 123 -12.27 -17.39 1.24
CA ASP A 123 -11.81 -17.53 -0.13
C ASP A 123 -10.27 -17.52 -0.11
N ARG A 124 -9.66 -18.53 -0.75
CA ARG A 124 -8.21 -18.75 -0.74
C ARG A 124 -7.47 -17.56 -1.36
N ASP A 125 -8.00 -16.99 -2.44
CA ASP A 125 -7.34 -15.90 -3.16
C ASP A 125 -7.36 -14.61 -2.32
N MET A 126 -8.49 -14.31 -1.68
CA MET A 126 -8.63 -13.16 -0.77
C MET A 126 -7.75 -13.29 0.48
N PHE A 127 -7.65 -14.50 1.03
CA PHE A 127 -6.83 -14.75 2.21
C PHE A 127 -5.34 -14.55 1.92
N VAL A 128 -4.87 -15.06 0.79
CA VAL A 128 -3.47 -14.90 0.36
C VAL A 128 -3.13 -13.43 0.13
N VAL A 129 -4.01 -12.67 -0.54
CA VAL A 129 -3.83 -11.22 -0.72
C VAL A 129 -3.72 -10.54 0.65
N ASN A 130 -4.63 -10.83 1.58
CA ASN A 130 -4.61 -10.18 2.89
C ASN A 130 -3.34 -10.48 3.71
N ILE A 131 -2.81 -11.70 3.64
CA ILE A 131 -1.52 -12.06 4.24
C ILE A 131 -0.40 -11.23 3.65
N ILE A 132 -0.35 -11.10 2.33
CA ILE A 132 0.74 -10.41 1.63
C ILE A 132 0.65 -8.90 1.88
N VAL A 133 -0.55 -8.32 1.90
CA VAL A 133 -0.77 -6.92 2.32
C VAL A 133 -0.26 -6.73 3.74
N PHE A 134 -0.66 -7.59 4.69
CA PHE A 134 -0.23 -7.46 6.09
C PHE A 134 1.29 -7.56 6.24
N LEU A 135 1.93 -8.53 5.59
CA LEU A 135 3.38 -8.73 5.66
C LEU A 135 4.14 -7.55 5.05
N PHE A 136 3.72 -7.10 3.87
CA PHE A 136 4.37 -5.99 3.18
C PHE A 136 4.34 -4.70 4.03
N PHE A 137 3.15 -4.28 4.48
CA PHE A 137 3.02 -3.05 5.26
C PHE A 137 3.59 -3.16 6.68
N SER A 138 3.64 -4.36 7.26
CA SER A 138 4.34 -4.56 8.55
C SER A 138 5.84 -4.35 8.41
N ILE A 139 6.45 -4.83 7.32
CA ILE A 139 7.86 -4.60 7.03
C ILE A 139 8.11 -3.13 6.68
N GLU A 140 7.24 -2.47 5.91
CA GLU A 140 7.34 -1.02 5.66
C GLU A 140 7.33 -0.21 6.97
N CYS A 141 6.49 -0.58 7.92
CA CYS A 141 6.43 0.04 9.24
C CYS A 141 7.73 -0.17 10.03
N LEU A 142 8.26 -1.41 10.04
CA LEU A 142 9.54 -1.72 10.69
C LEU A 142 10.72 -0.98 10.04
N ILE A 143 10.76 -0.90 8.72
CA ILE A 143 11.80 -0.14 8.01
C ILE A 143 11.68 1.33 8.37
N SER A 144 10.49 1.92 8.28
CA SER A 144 10.29 3.35 8.54
C SER A 144 10.63 3.74 9.98
N THR A 145 10.45 2.85 10.95
CA THR A 145 10.85 3.07 12.36
C THR A 145 12.35 2.87 12.60
N THR A 146 12.99 1.93 11.89
CA THR A 146 14.39 1.55 12.14
C THR A 146 15.39 2.17 11.18
N PHE A 147 14.95 2.84 10.11
CA PHE A 147 15.81 3.34 9.04
C PHE A 147 16.93 4.27 9.53
N ASN A 148 16.58 5.23 10.39
CA ASN A 148 17.56 6.17 10.98
C ASN A 148 18.62 5.45 11.82
N PHE A 149 18.22 4.39 12.54
CA PHE A 149 19.14 3.57 13.32
C PHE A 149 20.02 2.69 12.42
N LEU A 150 19.44 2.09 11.38
CA LEU A 150 20.14 1.20 10.44
C LEU A 150 21.21 1.94 9.64
N ILE A 151 20.93 3.16 9.15
CA ILE A 151 21.92 3.97 8.43
C ILE A 151 23.07 4.36 9.36
N SER A 152 22.75 4.76 10.60
CA SER A 152 23.74 5.30 11.52
C SER A 152 24.66 4.22 12.12
N ASN A 153 24.15 3.00 12.35
CA ASN A 153 24.88 1.97 13.08
C ASN A 153 25.16 0.68 12.29
N HIS A 154 24.34 0.36 11.27
CA HIS A 154 24.36 -0.95 10.60
C HIS A 154 24.07 -0.85 9.10
N LEU A 155 24.85 -0.04 8.37
CA LEU A 155 24.67 0.20 6.94
C LEU A 155 24.63 -1.09 6.10
N ASN A 156 25.40 -2.11 6.48
CA ASN A 156 25.46 -3.41 5.79
C ASN A 156 24.11 -4.16 5.81
N TRP A 157 23.25 -3.90 6.80
CA TRP A 157 21.92 -4.51 6.92
C TRP A 157 20.85 -3.79 6.09
N VAL A 158 21.13 -2.58 5.61
CA VAL A 158 20.19 -1.82 4.78
C VAL A 158 19.93 -2.58 3.48
N ALA A 159 20.95 -2.96 2.71
CA ALA A 159 20.75 -3.60 1.41
C ALA A 159 19.93 -4.91 1.46
N PRO A 160 20.19 -5.87 2.39
CA PRO A 160 19.36 -7.06 2.55
C PRO A 160 17.89 -6.74 2.88
N ILE A 161 17.64 -5.78 3.77
CA ILE A 161 16.27 -5.38 4.16
C ILE A 161 15.52 -4.78 2.96
N TRP A 162 16.19 -3.96 2.17
CA TRP A 162 15.63 -3.38 0.95
C TRP A 162 15.35 -4.43 -0.13
N LEU A 163 16.21 -5.43 -0.28
CA LEU A 163 15.97 -6.54 -1.22
C LEU A 163 14.77 -7.38 -0.78
N PHE A 164 14.68 -7.68 0.52
CA PHE A 164 13.53 -8.39 1.08
C PHE A 164 12.21 -7.62 0.89
N ARG A 165 12.22 -6.30 1.13
CA ARG A 165 11.11 -5.40 0.79
C ARG A 165 10.71 -5.51 -0.68
N GLY A 166 11.69 -5.55 -1.59
CA GLY A 166 11.44 -5.70 -3.03
C GLY A 166 10.74 -7.02 -3.39
N ILE A 167 11.12 -8.14 -2.77
CA ILE A 167 10.46 -9.44 -2.97
C ILE A 167 9.01 -9.39 -2.49
N LEU A 168 8.76 -8.75 -1.35
CA LEU A 168 7.41 -8.58 -0.82
C LEU A 168 6.55 -7.68 -1.71
N LEU A 169 7.13 -6.61 -2.25
CA LEU A 169 6.45 -5.72 -3.21
C LEU A 169 6.05 -6.47 -4.49
N LEU A 170 6.96 -7.29 -5.03
CA LEU A 170 6.65 -8.12 -6.20
C LEU A 170 5.52 -9.11 -5.89
N SER A 171 5.58 -9.75 -4.71
CA SER A 171 4.55 -10.66 -4.23
C SER A 171 3.20 -9.95 -4.06
N PHE A 172 3.22 -8.70 -3.58
CA PHE A 172 2.05 -7.84 -3.46
C PHE A 172 1.41 -7.60 -4.83
N TYR A 173 2.17 -7.17 -5.84
CA TYR A 173 1.63 -6.95 -7.18
C TYR A 173 1.06 -8.23 -7.80
N ILE A 174 1.77 -9.36 -7.71
CA ILE A 174 1.30 -10.66 -8.22
C ILE A 174 -0.02 -11.05 -7.56
N SER A 175 -0.17 -10.79 -6.26
CA SER A 175 -1.39 -11.11 -5.52
C SER A 175 -2.57 -10.26 -5.99
N PHE A 176 -2.37 -8.97 -6.24
CA PHE A 176 -3.41 -8.10 -6.78
C PHE A 176 -3.76 -8.43 -8.24
N ILE A 177 -2.79 -8.83 -9.06
CA ILE A 177 -3.05 -9.34 -10.42
C ILE A 177 -3.92 -10.60 -10.35
N ASN A 178 -3.56 -11.55 -9.49
CA ASN A 178 -4.33 -12.77 -9.28
C ASN A 178 -5.75 -12.46 -8.79
N LEU A 179 -5.91 -11.52 -7.84
CA LEU A 179 -7.21 -11.04 -7.40
C LEU A 179 -8.01 -10.45 -8.57
N GLY A 180 -7.41 -9.58 -9.38
CA GLY A 180 -8.02 -8.97 -10.57
C GLY A 180 -8.49 -9.97 -11.62
N CYS A 181 -7.72 -11.05 -11.83
CA CYS A 181 -8.10 -12.19 -12.67
C CYS A 181 -9.23 -13.01 -12.04
N GLY A 182 -9.23 -13.18 -10.71
CA GLY A 182 -10.20 -13.95 -9.93
C GLY A 182 -11.55 -13.25 -9.67
N VAL A 183 -11.62 -11.91 -9.73
CA VAL A 183 -12.83 -11.11 -9.42
C VAL A 183 -14.06 -11.48 -10.26
N GLY A 184 -13.91 -12.13 -11.42
CA GLY A 184 -15.05 -12.66 -12.19
C GLY A 184 -15.66 -13.96 -11.65
N LYS A 185 -14.95 -14.68 -10.79
CA LYS A 185 -15.37 -15.95 -10.15
C LYS A 185 -15.77 -15.78 -8.68
N ILE A 186 -15.35 -14.67 -8.07
CA ILE A 186 -15.70 -14.31 -6.71
C ILE A 186 -17.19 -13.93 -6.69
N ARG A 187 -18.02 -14.75 -6.04
CA ARG A 187 -19.42 -14.41 -5.75
C ARG A 187 -19.44 -13.26 -4.74
N ILE A 188 -19.56 -12.04 -5.25
CA ILE A 188 -19.97 -10.89 -4.45
C ILE A 188 -21.39 -11.19 -3.97
N ARG A 189 -21.60 -11.21 -2.65
CA ARG A 189 -22.93 -11.31 -2.04
C ARG A 189 -23.20 -10.07 -1.22
#